data_AF-A0A934YYZ6-F1
#
_entry.id   AF-A0A934YYZ6-F1
#
_cell.length_a   1.000
_cell.length_b   1.000
_cell.length_c   1.000
_cell.angle_alpha   90.00
_cell.angle_beta   90.00
_cell.angle_gamma   90.00
#
_symmetry.space_group_name_H-M   'P 1'
#
loop_
_entity.id
_entity.type
_entity.pdbx_description
1 polymer ?
#
loop_
_entity_poly.entity_id
_entity_poly.type
_entity_poly.pdbx_seq_one_letter_code
_entity_poly.pdbx_strand_id
1 'polypeptide(L)'
;MNTLYKRISYQFLLTSLLFVMGLPLFSQVSNNYVLRVSDGEVQEKMFYEVIRSLDPSSIISISGQHVKVRLNAAIDVSELLSELRANSAGNYSIDQAATENISAKNFPVQQNTGDPIHDEAVYTAEKRAWILANPEEYKAMNQQNSAE
;
A
#
# COMPACT_ATOMS: atom_id res chain seq x y z
N MET A 1 5.18 69.15 -40.90
CA MET A 1 4.48 69.19 -39.60
C MET A 1 4.02 67.76 -39.31
N ASN A 2 4.82 66.91 -38.66
CA ASN A 2 4.93 66.76 -37.18
C ASN A 2 3.53 66.72 -36.53
N THR A 3 3.05 65.63 -35.94
CA THR A 3 3.64 64.94 -34.77
C THR A 3 3.05 63.52 -34.52
N LEU A 4 3.94 62.64 -34.03
CA LEU A 4 3.82 61.64 -32.93
C LEU A 4 2.58 60.72 -32.82
N TYR A 5 2.73 59.41 -32.99
CA TYR A 5 3.26 58.38 -32.07
C TYR A 5 2.31 57.89 -30.95
N LYS A 6 2.21 56.56 -30.89
CA LYS A 6 1.92 55.68 -29.73
C LYS A 6 0.54 55.78 -29.08
N ARG A 7 -0.27 54.74 -29.30
CA ARG A 7 -1.00 54.08 -28.21
C ARG A 7 -0.65 52.60 -28.21
N ILE A 8 0.19 52.24 -27.25
CA ILE A 8 0.53 50.88 -26.85
C ILE A 8 -0.66 50.38 -26.04
N SER A 9 -1.48 49.52 -26.62
CA SER A 9 -2.51 48.79 -25.89
C SER A 9 -1.87 47.55 -25.28
N TYR A 10 -1.44 47.68 -24.02
CA TYR A 10 -1.07 46.58 -23.14
C TYR A 10 -2.30 45.68 -22.91
N GLN A 11 -2.48 44.66 -23.73
CA GLN A 11 -3.22 43.47 -23.28
C GLN A 11 -2.20 42.48 -22.73
N PHE A 12 -1.91 42.66 -21.45
CA PHE A 12 -1.43 41.61 -20.57
C PHE A 12 -2.49 40.52 -20.51
N LEU A 13 -2.45 39.56 -21.44
CA LEU A 13 -3.05 38.26 -21.19
C LEU A 13 -2.00 37.41 -20.50
N LEU A 14 -2.09 37.46 -19.18
CA LEU A 14 -1.65 36.49 -18.19
C LEU A 14 -1.24 35.15 -18.83
N THR A 15 0.07 34.96 -18.99
CA THR A 15 0.71 33.65 -18.93
C THR A 15 0.47 33.07 -17.54
N SER A 16 -0.72 32.51 -17.31
CA SER A 16 -0.97 31.65 -16.16
C SER A 16 -0.28 30.31 -16.39
N LEU A 17 0.95 30.31 -15.87
CA LEU A 17 1.74 29.19 -15.40
C LEU A 17 0.86 28.11 -14.72
N LEU A 18 0.31 27.18 -15.49
CA LEU A 18 -0.14 25.88 -14.98
C LEU A 18 1.04 24.91 -15.03
N PHE A 19 2.05 25.19 -14.21
CA PHE A 19 2.95 24.16 -13.74
C PHE A 19 2.18 23.40 -12.66
N VAL A 20 1.26 22.53 -13.08
CA VAL A 20 0.74 21.47 -12.21
C VAL A 20 1.96 20.63 -11.90
N MET A 21 2.58 20.89 -10.75
CA MET A 21 3.59 20.02 -10.19
C MET A 21 2.94 18.64 -10.09
N GLY A 22 3.28 17.77 -11.04
CA GLY A 22 3.14 16.34 -10.87
C GLY A 22 4.07 15.93 -9.74
N LEU A 23 3.59 16.11 -8.50
CA LEU A 23 4.20 15.44 -7.37
C LEU A 23 4.12 13.95 -7.69
N PRO A 24 5.24 13.23 -7.74
CA PRO A 24 5.18 11.78 -7.82
C PRO A 24 4.38 11.33 -6.60
N LEU A 25 3.18 10.82 -6.85
CA LEU A 25 2.43 10.03 -5.88
C LEU A 25 3.33 8.86 -5.53
N PHE A 26 4.07 8.99 -4.42
CA PHE A 26 4.77 7.86 -3.84
C PHE A 26 3.68 6.91 -3.34
N SER A 27 3.26 5.98 -4.20
CA SER A 27 2.50 4.82 -3.77
C SER A 27 3.35 4.11 -2.72
N GLN A 28 2.97 4.22 -1.45
CA GLN A 28 3.58 3.40 -0.41
C GLN A 28 3.27 1.94 -0.75
N VAL A 29 4.28 1.22 -1.21
CA VAL A 29 4.19 -0.20 -1.49
C VAL A 29 4.11 -0.90 -0.13
N SER A 30 2.91 -1.30 0.26
CA SER A 30 2.73 -2.18 1.42
C SER A 30 2.93 -3.63 0.98
N ASN A 31 3.86 -4.33 1.63
CA ASN A 31 4.09 -5.75 1.41
C ASN A 31 3.21 -6.54 2.36
N ASN A 32 2.47 -7.49 1.81
CA ASN A 32 1.62 -8.38 2.59
C ASN A 32 2.17 -9.79 2.51
N TYR A 33 2.38 -10.42 3.65
CA TYR A 33 2.92 -11.77 3.77
C TYR A 33 1.99 -12.63 4.60
N VAL A 34 1.78 -13.87 4.18
CA VAL A 34 1.21 -14.91 5.04
C VAL A 34 2.30 -15.88 5.38
N LEU A 35 2.60 -15.97 6.66
CA LEU A 35 3.59 -16.88 7.21
C LEU A 35 2.88 -18.04 7.89
N ARG A 36 3.41 -19.24 7.72
CA ARG A 36 2.98 -20.44 8.41
C ARG A 36 4.08 -20.94 9.32
N VAL A 37 3.73 -21.25 10.57
CA VAL A 37 4.65 -21.89 11.51
C VAL A 37 4.87 -23.34 11.09
N SER A 38 6.14 -23.73 10.98
CA SER A 38 6.56 -25.05 10.49
C SER A 38 6.51 -26.11 11.59
N ASP A 39 6.69 -25.71 12.86
CA ASP A 39 6.67 -26.61 14.01
C ASP A 39 6.28 -25.82 15.28
N GLY A 40 5.31 -26.33 16.03
CA GLY A 40 4.79 -25.71 17.26
C GLY A 40 3.77 -24.57 17.08
N GLU A 41 3.60 -23.77 18.14
CA GLU A 41 2.73 -22.59 18.18
C GLU A 41 3.51 -21.30 17.90
N VAL A 42 2.82 -20.27 17.43
CA VAL A 42 3.40 -18.95 17.21
C VAL A 42 3.87 -18.38 18.55
N GLN A 43 5.16 -18.05 18.68
CA GLN A 43 5.65 -17.28 19.82
C GLN A 43 5.27 -15.81 19.65
N GLU A 44 3.99 -15.50 19.88
CA GLU A 44 3.39 -14.22 19.51
C GLU A 44 4.21 -13.03 20.00
N LYS A 45 4.61 -13.03 21.28
CA LYS A 45 5.38 -11.92 21.85
C LYS A 45 6.68 -11.65 21.10
N MET A 46 7.48 -12.69 20.87
CA MET A 46 8.75 -12.57 20.14
C MET A 46 8.52 -12.16 18.68
N PHE A 47 7.48 -12.71 18.06
CA PHE A 47 7.09 -12.33 16.71
C PHE A 47 6.71 -10.84 16.62
N TYR A 48 5.83 -10.37 17.50
CA TYR A 48 5.43 -8.96 17.56
C TYR A 48 6.63 -8.02 17.77
N GLU A 49 7.57 -8.39 18.65
CA GLU A 49 8.77 -7.60 18.91
C GLU A 49 9.67 -7.48 17.67
N VAL A 50 9.91 -8.57 16.96
CA VAL A 50 10.72 -8.58 15.73
C VAL A 50 10.03 -7.81 14.61
N ILE A 51 8.72 -8.02 14.39
CA ILE A 51 8.02 -7.31 13.32
C ILE A 51 7.93 -5.81 13.62
N ARG A 52 7.69 -5.42 14.87
CA ARG A 52 7.63 -4.00 15.25
C ARG A 52 9.00 -3.31 15.27
N SER A 53 10.09 -4.04 15.45
CA SER A 53 11.44 -3.47 15.32
C SER A 53 11.78 -3.17 13.86
N LEU A 54 11.29 -4.02 12.93
CA LEU A 54 11.45 -3.84 11.49
C LEU A 54 10.51 -2.75 10.93
N ASP A 55 9.25 -2.77 11.35
CA ASP A 55 8.25 -1.79 10.95
C ASP A 55 7.30 -1.48 12.13
N PRO A 56 7.47 -0.34 12.81
CA PRO A 56 6.61 0.07 13.91
C PRO A 56 5.15 0.26 13.54
N SER A 57 4.86 0.47 12.24
CA SER A 57 3.51 0.67 11.71
C SER A 57 2.93 -0.60 11.06
N SER A 58 3.56 -1.75 11.29
CA SER A 58 3.10 -3.05 10.81
C SER A 58 1.74 -3.44 11.40
N ILE A 59 0.95 -4.16 10.60
CA ILE A 59 -0.30 -4.78 11.03
C ILE A 59 -0.09 -6.29 11.03
N ILE A 60 -0.34 -6.93 12.17
CA ILE A 60 -0.14 -8.36 12.38
C ILE A 60 -1.47 -8.97 12.80
N SER A 61 -1.83 -10.09 12.16
CA SER A 61 -3.01 -10.89 12.50
C SER A 61 -2.59 -12.35 12.60
N ILE A 62 -2.84 -12.96 13.75
CA ILE A 62 -2.48 -14.34 14.05
C ILE A 62 -3.77 -15.17 14.10
N SER A 63 -3.79 -16.29 13.37
CA SER A 63 -4.89 -17.24 13.33
C SER A 63 -4.33 -18.67 13.33
N GLY A 64 -4.20 -19.25 14.52
CA GLY A 64 -3.61 -20.57 14.71
C GLY A 64 -2.15 -20.62 14.25
N GLN A 65 -1.86 -21.44 13.23
CA GLN A 65 -0.51 -21.57 12.65
C GLN A 65 -0.21 -20.54 11.56
N HIS A 66 -1.19 -19.72 11.17
CA HIS A 66 -1.04 -18.71 10.13
C HIS A 66 -0.90 -17.32 10.75
N VAL A 67 0.05 -16.56 10.21
CA VAL A 67 0.31 -15.17 10.61
C VAL A 67 0.29 -14.30 9.37
N LYS A 68 -0.69 -13.41 9.27
CA LYS A 68 -0.77 -12.40 8.23
C LYS A 68 -0.03 -11.16 8.73
N VAL A 69 0.98 -10.72 7.98
CA VAL A 69 1.78 -9.53 8.27
C VAL A 69 1.64 -8.56 7.12
N ARG A 70 1.31 -7.31 7.43
CA ARG A 70 1.39 -6.18 6.51
C ARG A 70 2.50 -5.26 6.98
N LEU A 71 3.48 -5.06 6.12
CA LEU A 71 4.60 -4.14 6.30
C LEU A 71 4.41 -2.96 5.33
N ASN A 72 4.58 -1.75 5.84
CA ASN A 72 4.68 -0.52 5.05
C ASN A 72 6.11 -0.32 4.54
N ALA A 73 7.09 -0.92 5.21
CA ALA A 73 8.47 -0.96 4.75
C ALA A 73 8.66 -1.94 3.58
N ALA A 74 9.52 -1.56 2.64
CA ALA A 74 9.93 -2.39 1.52
C ALA A 74 10.93 -3.48 1.98
N ILE A 75 10.48 -4.41 2.81
CA ILE A 75 11.28 -5.51 3.36
C ILE A 75 11.07 -6.76 2.53
N ASP A 76 12.16 -7.36 2.07
CA ASP A 76 12.12 -8.61 1.34
C ASP A 76 11.71 -9.77 2.26
N VAL A 77 10.98 -10.74 1.71
CA VAL A 77 10.49 -11.86 2.50
C VAL A 77 11.61 -12.74 3.05
N SER A 78 12.73 -12.86 2.33
CA SER A 78 13.89 -13.61 2.77
C SER A 78 14.58 -12.93 3.96
N GLU A 79 14.62 -11.60 3.96
CA GLU A 79 15.11 -10.78 5.06
C GLU A 79 14.21 -10.94 6.29
N LEU A 80 12.89 -10.83 6.11
CA LEU A 80 11.90 -11.06 7.17
C LEU A 80 12.05 -12.43 7.83
N LEU A 81 12.16 -13.51 7.03
CA LEU A 81 12.34 -14.86 7.56
C LEU A 81 13.69 -15.03 8.27
N SER A 82 14.74 -14.36 7.79
CA SER A 82 16.05 -14.37 8.43
C SER A 82 16.00 -13.73 9.81
N GLU A 83 15.34 -12.58 9.94
CA GLU A 83 15.17 -11.85 11.20
C GLU A 83 14.36 -12.64 12.23
N LEU A 84 13.27 -13.27 11.79
CA LEU A 84 12.47 -14.13 12.65
C LEU A 84 13.28 -15.33 13.18
N ARG A 85 14.14 -15.90 12.34
CA ARG A 85 15.03 -17.00 12.76
C ARG A 85 16.14 -16.52 13.70
N ALA A 86 16.77 -15.39 13.41
CA ALA A 86 17.85 -14.81 14.20
C ALA A 86 17.38 -14.48 15.64
N ASN A 87 16.15 -14.01 15.78
CA ASN A 87 15.55 -13.66 17.06
C ASN A 87 14.82 -14.83 17.73
N SER A 88 14.99 -16.06 17.25
CA SER A 88 14.36 -17.27 17.82
C SER A 88 12.83 -17.17 17.92
N ALA A 89 12.19 -16.37 17.06
CA ALA A 89 10.75 -16.17 17.05
C ALA A 89 9.97 -17.39 16.51
N GLY A 90 10.67 -18.37 15.93
CA GLY A 90 10.12 -19.60 15.38
C GLY A 90 10.58 -19.88 13.95
N ASN A 91 10.26 -21.06 13.44
CA ASN A 91 10.52 -21.44 12.06
C ASN A 91 9.28 -21.13 11.20
N TYR A 92 9.33 -20.01 10.50
CA TYR A 92 8.26 -19.58 9.59
C TYR A 92 8.59 -19.97 8.16
N SER A 93 7.56 -20.33 7.41
CA SER A 93 7.58 -20.51 5.96
C SER A 93 6.55 -19.59 5.33
N ILE A 94 6.79 -19.17 4.09
CA ILE A 94 5.79 -18.37 3.37
C ILE A 94 4.71 -19.31 2.88
N ASP A 95 3.48 -19.02 3.25
CA ASP A 95 2.34 -19.58 2.56
C ASP A 95 2.14 -18.78 1.27
N GLN A 96 2.77 -19.23 0.18
CA GLN A 96 2.70 -18.55 -1.11
C GLN A 96 1.27 -18.52 -1.65
N ALA A 97 0.49 -19.59 -1.42
CA ALA A 97 -0.91 -19.66 -1.82
C ALA A 97 -1.76 -18.63 -1.07
N ALA A 98 -1.49 -18.39 0.21
CA ALA A 98 -2.18 -17.35 0.97
C ALA A 98 -1.61 -15.94 0.72
N THR A 99 -0.33 -15.82 0.35
CA THR A 99 0.32 -14.53 0.04
C THR A 99 -0.10 -13.96 -1.32
N GLU A 100 -0.23 -14.81 -2.34
CA GLU A 100 -0.80 -14.43 -3.64
C GLU A 100 -2.28 -14.00 -3.53
N ASN A 101 -2.97 -14.45 -2.48
CA ASN A 101 -4.36 -14.11 -2.19
C ASN A 101 -4.56 -12.75 -1.49
N ILE A 102 -3.51 -12.06 -1.02
CA ILE A 102 -3.66 -10.78 -0.29
C ILE A 102 -3.43 -9.56 -1.17
N SER A 103 -2.86 -9.71 -2.36
CA SER A 103 -2.66 -8.59 -3.27
C SER A 103 -3.12 -8.96 -4.67
N ALA A 104 -4.39 -8.70 -4.97
CA ALA A 104 -4.70 -8.37 -6.34
C ALA A 104 -3.77 -7.20 -6.71
N LYS A 105 -2.88 -7.46 -7.67
CA LYS A 105 -1.76 -6.58 -8.00
C LYS A 105 -2.25 -5.13 -8.13
N ASN A 106 -1.69 -4.23 -7.32
CA ASN A 106 -2.03 -2.81 -7.28
C ASN A 106 -3.48 -2.47 -6.85
N PHE A 107 -4.14 -3.30 -6.04
CA PHE A 107 -5.41 -2.91 -5.44
C PHE A 107 -5.23 -1.63 -4.60
N PRO A 108 -6.07 -0.59 -4.75
CA PRO A 108 -5.95 0.66 -4.03
C PRO A 108 -5.97 0.45 -2.51
N VAL A 109 -5.22 1.26 -1.78
CA VAL A 109 -5.16 1.22 -0.32
C VAL A 109 -5.69 2.55 0.21
N GLN A 110 -6.58 2.50 1.19
CA GLN A 110 -7.08 3.72 1.82
C GLN A 110 -5.94 4.42 2.57
N GLN A 111 -5.71 5.68 2.21
CA GLN A 111 -4.73 6.53 2.88
C GLN A 111 -5.33 7.11 4.17
N ASN A 112 -4.46 7.48 5.11
CA ASN A 112 -4.86 8.18 6.33
C ASN A 112 -4.02 9.46 6.43
N THR A 113 -4.47 10.51 5.73
CA THR A 113 -3.82 11.82 5.68
C THR A 113 -4.26 12.73 6.84
N GLY A 114 -5.16 12.24 7.70
CA GLY A 114 -5.78 13.00 8.79
C GLY A 114 -7.08 13.70 8.39
N ASP A 115 -7.50 13.60 7.12
CA ASP A 115 -8.82 14.02 6.63
C ASP A 115 -9.63 12.79 6.17
N PRO A 116 -10.45 12.19 7.05
CA PRO A 116 -11.12 10.94 6.73
C PRO A 116 -12.14 11.08 5.59
N ILE A 117 -12.74 12.25 5.39
CA ILE A 117 -13.72 12.48 4.31
C ILE A 117 -13.00 12.50 2.97
N HIS A 118 -11.87 13.21 2.90
CA HIS A 118 -11.07 13.26 1.68
C HIS A 118 -10.49 11.87 1.35
N ASP A 119 -9.93 11.20 2.34
CA ASP A 119 -9.31 9.88 2.19
C ASP A 119 -10.31 8.82 1.71
N GLU A 120 -11.54 8.81 2.24
CA GLU A 120 -12.59 7.91 1.80
C GLU A 120 -13.04 8.21 0.35
N ALA A 121 -13.15 9.48 -0.02
CA ALA A 121 -13.53 9.89 -1.37
C ALA A 121 -12.49 9.45 -2.42
N VAL A 122 -11.20 9.66 -2.12
CA VAL A 122 -10.08 9.25 -2.97
C VAL A 122 -10.06 7.73 -3.10
N TYR A 123 -10.09 7.01 -1.98
CA TYR A 123 -10.07 5.54 -1.98
C TYR A 123 -11.24 4.95 -2.76
N THR A 124 -12.45 5.50 -2.60
CA THR A 124 -13.63 5.02 -3.32
C THR A 124 -13.51 5.21 -4.83
N ALA A 125 -12.96 6.35 -5.26
CA ALA A 125 -12.74 6.65 -6.67
C ALA A 125 -11.70 5.70 -7.28
N GLU A 126 -10.57 5.51 -6.61
CA GLU A 126 -9.50 4.61 -7.05
C GLU A 126 -9.97 3.16 -7.08
N LYS A 127 -10.68 2.70 -6.04
CA LYS A 127 -11.28 1.37 -5.97
C LYS A 127 -12.19 1.12 -7.16
N ARG A 128 -13.09 2.07 -7.48
CA ARG A 128 -13.99 1.94 -8.63
C ARG A 128 -13.21 1.88 -9.95
N ALA A 129 -12.20 2.73 -10.13
CA ALA A 129 -11.36 2.72 -11.34
C ALA A 129 -10.63 1.38 -11.50
N TRP A 130 -10.09 0.85 -10.40
CA TRP A 130 -9.40 -0.44 -10.40
C TRP A 130 -10.34 -1.60 -10.71
N ILE A 131 -11.56 -1.62 -10.14
CA ILE A 131 -12.57 -2.66 -10.44
C ILE A 131 -12.95 -2.66 -11.92
N LEU A 132 -13.09 -1.47 -12.52
CA LEU A 132 -13.40 -1.35 -13.95
C LEU A 132 -12.23 -1.82 -14.83
N ALA A 133 -11.00 -1.60 -14.40
CA ALA A 133 -9.80 -2.01 -15.12
C ALA A 133 -9.41 -3.48 -14.90
N ASN A 134 -9.80 -4.08 -13.78
CA ASN A 134 -9.38 -5.41 -13.33
C ASN A 134 -10.60 -6.26 -12.86
N PRO A 135 -11.60 -6.49 -13.74
CA PRO A 135 -12.84 -7.16 -13.33
C PRO A 135 -12.64 -8.64 -12.94
N GLU A 136 -11.70 -9.34 -13.57
CA GLU A 136 -11.41 -10.75 -13.26
C GLU A 136 -10.64 -10.87 -11.94
N GLU A 137 -9.69 -9.98 -11.66
CA GLU A 137 -8.97 -9.91 -10.39
C GLU A 137 -9.92 -9.55 -9.24
N TYR A 138 -10.86 -8.61 -9.46
CA TYR A 138 -11.88 -8.27 -8.47
C TYR A 138 -12.81 -9.45 -8.18
N LYS A 139 -13.17 -10.22 -9.21
CA LYS A 139 -14.01 -11.41 -9.08
C LYS A 139 -13.29 -12.51 -8.31
N ALA A 140 -12.01 -12.78 -8.60
CA ALA A 140 -11.19 -13.72 -7.85
C ALA A 140 -11.14 -13.33 -6.37
N MET A 141 -10.85 -12.05 -6.07
CA MET A 141 -10.80 -11.53 -4.70
C MET A 141 -12.14 -11.68 -3.95
N ASN A 142 -13.27 -11.41 -4.60
CA ASN A 142 -14.60 -11.54 -3.98
C ASN A 142 -15.05 -12.99 -3.78
N GLN A 143 -14.70 -13.90 -4.70
CA GLN A 143 -14.98 -15.33 -4.55
C GLN A 143 -14.19 -15.94 -3.39
N GLN A 144 -13.00 -15.41 -3.12
CA GLN A 144 -12.13 -15.86 -2.04
C GLN A 144 -12.58 -15.37 -0.66
N ASN A 145 -13.14 -14.15 -0.55
CA ASN A 145 -13.71 -13.65 0.71
C ASN A 145 -15.05 -14.29 1.11
N SER A 146 -15.68 -15.06 0.21
CA SER A 146 -16.97 -15.72 0.45
C SER A 146 -16.84 -17.20 0.83
N ALA A 147 -15.62 -17.72 0.95
CA ALA A 147 -15.32 -19.13 1.19
C ALA A 147 -14.85 -19.43 2.63
N GLU A 148 -14.89 -18.45 3.55
CA GLU A 148 -14.73 -18.65 5.00
C GLU A 148 -16.09 -18.80 5.71
#